data_AF-R1I2S4-F1
#
_entry.id   AF-R1I2S4-F1
#
_cell.length_a   1.000
_cell.length_b   1.000
_cell.length_c   1.000
_cell.angle_alpha   90.00
_cell.angle_beta   90.00
_cell.angle_gamma   90.00
#
_symmetry.space_group_name_H-M   'P 1'
#
loop_
_entity.id
_entity.type
_entity.pdbx_description
1 polymer ?
#
loop_
_entity_poly.entity_id
_entity_poly.type
_entity_poly.pdbx_seq_one_letter_code
_entity_poly.pdbx_strand_id
1 'polypeptide(L)'
;MGDSFGSAWWRGHVAQLRAIAEARRPDHLAIMPLDETLKALGKQTEVDEGVYEVPLEGVVGTVARAGDFDREFRPRNRALRDRWEHLTRTSADLPPVRLVRLSDMFFVEDGHHRVAIARARGARTIRARVRWISTVACALRCLTLADLPSKTAERMFLERVPLPDDVRLGLWLDDPADWFRLADSAEAWGFRRMLAGRPVRSREELADAWWHEEVRPVLEQVRERGLCPPPRDIETYLSYGLDHVV
;
A
#
# COMPACT_ATOMS: atom_id res chain seq x y z
N MET A 1 -19.00 31.61 -4.88
CA MET A 1 -18.08 31.40 -6.02
C MET A 1 -17.05 30.41 -5.54
N GLY A 2 -17.42 29.12 -5.57
CA GLY A 2 -16.71 28.05 -4.88
C GLY A 2 -15.48 27.58 -5.65
N ASP A 3 -14.50 27.10 -4.91
CA ASP A 3 -13.11 26.80 -5.28
C ASP A 3 -12.96 25.92 -6.54
N SER A 4 -12.94 26.56 -7.72
CA SER A 4 -12.83 25.85 -9.00
C SER A 4 -11.42 25.30 -9.26
N PHE A 5 -10.42 25.83 -8.56
CA PHE A 5 -9.02 25.45 -8.71
C PHE A 5 -8.73 24.08 -8.08
N GLY A 6 -9.20 23.85 -6.85
CA GLY A 6 -9.06 22.55 -6.18
C GLY A 6 -9.69 21.41 -6.99
N SER A 7 -10.92 21.58 -7.45
CA SER A 7 -11.62 20.54 -8.25
C SER A 7 -11.00 20.32 -9.64
N ALA A 8 -10.48 21.36 -10.29
CA ALA A 8 -9.84 21.24 -11.61
C ALA A 8 -8.44 20.61 -11.52
N TRP A 9 -7.65 20.99 -10.52
CA TRP A 9 -6.37 20.35 -10.21
C TRP A 9 -6.57 18.87 -9.88
N TRP A 10 -7.62 18.54 -9.11
CA TRP A 10 -7.93 17.15 -8.77
C TRP A 10 -8.29 16.27 -9.95
N ARG A 11 -9.18 16.74 -10.83
CA ARG A 11 -9.55 15.98 -12.04
C ARG A 11 -8.34 15.70 -12.93
N GLY A 12 -7.42 16.66 -13.07
CA GLY A 12 -6.18 16.49 -13.82
C GLY A 12 -5.23 15.46 -13.19
N HIS A 13 -5.05 15.52 -11.88
CA HIS A 13 -4.19 14.58 -11.16
C HIS A 13 -4.74 13.13 -11.19
N VAL A 14 -6.05 12.96 -11.02
CA VAL A 14 -6.73 11.66 -11.13
C VAL A 14 -6.58 11.07 -12.53
N ALA A 15 -6.79 11.87 -13.57
CA ALA A 15 -6.63 11.41 -14.95
C ALA A 15 -5.18 10.96 -15.22
N GLN A 16 -4.19 11.66 -14.67
CA GLN A 16 -2.79 11.25 -14.75
C GLN A 16 -2.53 9.92 -14.04
N LEU A 17 -3.03 9.73 -12.81
CA LEU A 17 -2.85 8.48 -12.06
C LEU A 17 -3.52 7.29 -12.75
N ARG A 18 -4.72 7.47 -13.30
CA ARG A 18 -5.42 6.43 -14.10
C ARG A 18 -4.62 6.02 -15.34
N ALA A 19 -4.08 6.99 -16.08
CA ALA A 19 -3.24 6.71 -17.25
C ALA A 19 -1.98 5.91 -16.89
N ILE A 20 -1.37 6.19 -15.73
CA ILE A 20 -0.21 5.44 -15.24
C ILE A 20 -0.59 3.99 -14.89
N ALA A 21 -1.73 3.78 -14.22
CA ALA A 21 -2.20 2.44 -13.85
C ALA A 21 -2.49 1.58 -15.09
N GLU A 22 -3.18 2.13 -16.09
CA GLU A 22 -3.55 1.38 -17.31
C GLU A 22 -2.32 1.03 -18.19
N ALA A 23 -1.29 1.87 -18.18
CA ALA A 23 -0.09 1.66 -18.99
C ALA A 23 0.85 0.55 -18.49
N ARG A 24 0.70 0.05 -17.25
CA ARG A 24 1.67 -0.86 -16.59
C ARG A 24 1.23 -2.34 -16.47
N ARG A 25 0.42 -2.85 -17.38
CA ARG A 25 0.01 -4.28 -17.37
C ARG A 25 1.07 -5.40 -17.60
N PRO A 26 2.39 -5.16 -17.78
CA PRO A 26 3.41 -6.23 -17.71
C PRO A 26 4.07 -6.44 -16.32
N ASP A 27 3.67 -5.72 -15.27
CA ASP A 27 4.49 -5.52 -14.04
C ASP A 27 4.51 -6.66 -13.00
N HIS A 28 3.76 -7.75 -13.17
CA HIS A 28 3.63 -8.77 -12.11
C HIS A 28 4.94 -9.46 -11.73
N LEU A 29 5.92 -9.49 -12.65
CA LEU A 29 7.25 -10.06 -12.42
C LEU A 29 8.32 -9.01 -12.10
N ALA A 30 7.98 -7.72 -12.07
CA ALA A 30 8.93 -6.68 -11.71
C ALA A 30 9.20 -6.70 -10.21
N ILE A 31 10.48 -6.69 -9.85
CA ILE A 31 10.89 -6.53 -8.46
C ILE A 31 10.54 -5.11 -8.00
N MET A 32 9.94 -4.99 -6.83
CA MET A 32 9.44 -3.72 -6.33
C MET A 32 10.57 -2.85 -5.76
N PRO A 33 10.85 -1.64 -6.29
CA PRO A 33 11.81 -0.72 -5.69
C PRO A 33 11.29 -0.11 -4.39
N LEU A 34 12.10 -0.10 -3.35
CA LEU A 34 11.71 0.44 -2.03
C LEU A 34 11.40 1.94 -2.11
N ASP A 35 12.16 2.71 -2.88
CA ASP A 35 12.01 4.16 -3.01
C ASP A 35 10.67 4.55 -3.67
N GLU A 36 10.31 3.90 -4.78
CA GLU A 36 9.01 4.06 -5.43
C GLU A 36 7.86 3.68 -4.48
N THR A 37 8.04 2.59 -3.74
CA THR A 37 7.04 2.09 -2.78
C THR A 37 6.84 3.06 -1.61
N LEU A 38 7.93 3.55 -1.01
CA LEU A 38 7.89 4.53 0.07
C LEU A 38 7.29 5.85 -0.38
N LYS A 39 7.54 6.27 -1.63
CA LYS A 39 6.93 7.47 -2.21
C LYS A 39 5.41 7.33 -2.33
N ALA A 40 4.93 6.15 -2.73
CA ALA A 40 3.50 5.88 -2.82
C ALA A 40 2.85 5.80 -1.43
N LEU A 41 3.45 5.02 -0.51
CA LEU A 41 2.85 4.71 0.79
C LEU A 41 3.07 5.78 1.86
N GLY A 42 4.09 6.63 1.73
CA GLY A 42 4.39 7.72 2.67
C GLY A 42 5.10 7.23 3.92
N LYS A 43 6.42 7.41 3.98
CA LYS A 43 7.25 7.06 5.16
C LYS A 43 6.85 7.88 6.39
N GLN A 44 6.74 7.23 7.55
CA GLN A 44 6.52 7.88 8.84
C GLN A 44 7.70 7.67 9.80
N THR A 45 7.80 6.49 10.42
CA THR A 45 8.88 6.15 11.36
C THR A 45 9.72 4.97 10.87
N GLU A 46 10.89 4.78 11.49
CA GLU A 46 11.80 3.68 11.19
C GLU A 46 12.42 3.13 12.48
N VAL A 47 12.49 1.80 12.59
CA VAL A 47 12.99 1.08 13.78
C VAL A 47 13.85 -0.13 13.36
N ASP A 48 14.97 -0.37 14.04
CA ASP A 48 15.73 -1.64 13.90
C ASP A 48 15.03 -2.73 14.72
N GLU A 49 14.50 -3.76 14.05
CA GLU A 49 13.85 -4.91 14.68
C GLU A 49 14.86 -6.01 15.08
N GLY A 50 16.15 -5.82 14.80
CA GLY A 50 17.19 -6.79 15.11
C GLY A 50 17.25 -7.95 14.12
N VAL A 51 17.69 -9.13 14.58
CA VAL A 51 17.96 -10.30 13.72
C VAL A 51 17.00 -11.44 14.03
N TYR A 52 16.27 -11.91 13.02
CA TYR A 52 15.34 -13.04 13.13
C TYR A 52 15.17 -13.80 11.79
N GLU A 53 14.48 -14.93 11.83
CA GLU A 53 14.13 -15.71 10.64
C GLU A 53 12.92 -15.07 9.92
N VAL A 54 13.11 -14.70 8.65
CA VAL A 54 12.08 -14.04 7.85
C VAL A 54 11.50 -15.02 6.82
N PRO A 55 10.17 -15.10 6.64
CA PRO A 55 9.56 -15.87 5.56
C PRO A 55 9.99 -15.35 4.20
N LEU A 56 10.57 -16.21 3.37
CA LEU A 56 11.06 -15.83 2.05
C LEU A 56 9.92 -15.36 1.13
N GLU A 57 8.70 -15.88 1.32
CA GLU A 57 7.50 -15.46 0.58
C GLU A 57 7.16 -13.97 0.73
N GLY A 58 7.53 -13.35 1.87
CA GLY A 58 7.34 -11.93 2.10
C GLY A 58 8.40 -11.05 1.42
N VAL A 59 9.49 -11.62 0.90
CA VAL A 59 10.55 -10.87 0.21
C VAL A 59 10.13 -10.60 -1.23
N VAL A 60 9.69 -9.37 -1.51
CA VAL A 60 9.00 -8.99 -2.76
C VAL A 60 9.68 -7.85 -3.51
N GLY A 61 10.61 -7.16 -2.86
CA GLY A 61 11.20 -5.94 -3.39
C GLY A 61 12.67 -5.78 -3.05
N THR A 62 13.24 -4.67 -3.49
CA THR A 62 14.65 -4.39 -3.31
C THR A 62 14.91 -2.91 -3.06
N VAL A 63 15.94 -2.62 -2.27
CA VAL A 63 16.43 -1.24 -2.08
C VAL A 63 17.28 -0.79 -3.26
N ALA A 64 17.95 -1.72 -3.93
CA ALA A 64 18.82 -1.46 -5.09
C ALA A 64 18.80 -2.63 -6.08
N ARG A 65 19.37 -2.48 -7.27
CA ARG A 65 19.51 -3.60 -8.25
C ARG A 65 18.18 -4.11 -8.85
N ALA A 66 17.22 -3.21 -9.09
CA ALA A 66 15.92 -3.56 -9.68
C ALA A 66 16.01 -4.23 -11.07
N GLY A 67 17.10 -4.04 -11.81
CA GLY A 67 17.34 -4.69 -13.11
C GLY A 67 18.01 -6.07 -13.05
N ASP A 68 18.55 -6.46 -11.90
CA ASP A 68 19.35 -7.69 -11.77
C ASP A 68 18.49 -8.94 -11.47
N PHE A 69 17.30 -8.75 -10.90
CA PHE A 69 16.42 -9.81 -10.41
C PHE A 69 14.96 -9.54 -10.79
N ASP A 70 14.15 -10.59 -10.93
CA ASP A 70 12.69 -10.50 -10.96
C ASP A 70 12.09 -10.53 -9.55
N ARG A 71 10.75 -10.43 -9.44
CA ARG A 71 10.02 -10.44 -8.17
C ARG A 71 10.27 -11.71 -7.34
N GLU A 72 10.48 -12.85 -7.99
CA GLU A 72 10.85 -14.12 -7.34
C GLU A 72 12.35 -14.23 -7.02
N PHE A 73 13.12 -13.16 -7.20
CA PHE A 73 14.58 -13.10 -7.03
C PHE A 73 15.35 -14.05 -7.96
N ARG A 74 14.80 -14.39 -9.13
CA ARG A 74 15.55 -15.13 -10.16
C ARG A 74 16.46 -14.14 -10.88
N PRO A 75 17.74 -14.47 -11.07
CA PRO A 75 18.68 -13.58 -11.73
C PRO A 75 18.28 -13.38 -13.20
N ARG A 76 18.15 -12.12 -13.62
CA ARG A 76 17.89 -11.73 -15.01
C ARG A 76 19.18 -11.44 -15.78
N ASN A 77 20.22 -11.07 -15.06
CA ASN A 77 21.51 -10.70 -15.63
C ASN A 77 22.49 -11.89 -15.62
N ARG A 78 22.93 -12.34 -16.81
CA ARG A 78 23.87 -13.46 -16.96
C ARG A 78 25.24 -13.20 -16.33
N ALA A 79 25.65 -11.94 -16.17
CA ALA A 79 26.90 -11.58 -15.50
C ALA A 79 26.90 -11.94 -14.00
N LEU A 80 25.74 -12.27 -13.41
CA LEU A 80 25.61 -12.71 -12.03
C LEU A 80 26.00 -14.19 -11.82
N ARG A 81 26.23 -14.94 -12.91
CA ARG A 81 26.51 -16.39 -12.88
C ARG A 81 27.73 -16.73 -12.04
N ASP A 82 28.87 -16.10 -12.28
CA ASP A 82 30.11 -16.49 -11.62
C ASP A 82 30.03 -16.31 -10.10
N ARG A 83 29.41 -15.21 -9.65
CA ARG A 83 29.16 -14.94 -8.22
C ARG A 83 28.13 -15.88 -7.62
N TRP A 84 27.11 -16.26 -8.39
CA TRP A 84 26.12 -17.27 -7.99
C TRP A 84 26.79 -18.61 -7.74
N GLU A 85 27.54 -19.11 -8.73
CA GLU A 85 28.23 -20.40 -8.67
C GLU A 85 29.21 -20.43 -7.49
N HIS A 86 29.97 -19.35 -7.28
CA HIS A 86 30.85 -19.23 -6.11
C HIS A 86 30.08 -19.36 -4.79
N LEU A 87 29.01 -18.58 -4.59
CA LEU A 87 28.22 -18.60 -3.37
C LEU A 87 27.46 -19.92 -3.14
N THR A 88 27.04 -20.61 -4.21
CA THR A 88 26.40 -21.93 -4.06
C THR A 88 27.34 -22.99 -3.52
N ARG A 89 28.65 -22.85 -3.74
CA ARG A 89 29.68 -23.78 -3.26
C ARG A 89 30.14 -23.48 -1.84
N THR A 90 29.78 -22.33 -1.29
CA THR A 90 30.11 -21.95 0.09
C THR A 90 29.16 -22.66 1.06
N SER A 91 29.69 -23.55 1.90
CA SER A 91 28.95 -24.28 2.94
C SER A 91 29.01 -23.63 4.32
N ALA A 92 29.53 -22.40 4.42
CA ALA A 92 29.73 -21.69 5.69
C ALA A 92 28.46 -21.01 6.19
N ASP A 93 28.39 -20.78 7.50
CA ASP A 93 27.41 -19.89 8.13
C ASP A 93 27.59 -18.47 7.58
N LEU A 94 26.79 -18.14 6.58
CA LEU A 94 26.80 -16.80 6.00
C LEU A 94 26.20 -15.81 7.00
N PRO A 95 26.66 -14.54 7.00
CA PRO A 95 26.03 -13.51 7.83
C PRO A 95 24.53 -13.41 7.51
N PRO A 96 23.72 -12.80 8.39
CA PRO A 96 22.33 -12.50 8.05
C PRO A 96 22.26 -11.58 6.82
N VAL A 97 21.17 -11.69 6.05
CA VAL A 97 20.85 -10.69 5.01
C VAL A 97 20.35 -9.40 5.67
N ARG A 98 20.32 -8.28 4.95
CA ARG A 98 19.69 -7.04 5.45
C ARG A 98 18.42 -6.77 4.68
N LEU A 99 17.31 -6.66 5.42
CA LEU A 99 15.98 -6.42 4.86
C LEU A 99 15.39 -5.13 5.45
N VAL A 100 14.61 -4.45 4.64
CA VAL A 100 13.70 -3.39 5.08
C VAL A 100 12.27 -3.95 5.03
N ARG A 101 11.49 -3.76 6.08
CA ARG A 101 10.11 -4.25 6.19
C ARG A 101 9.12 -3.10 6.09
N LEU A 102 8.14 -3.22 5.19
CA LEU A 102 6.94 -2.37 5.09
C LEU A 102 5.72 -3.27 5.26
N SER A 103 4.95 -3.09 6.34
CA SER A 103 3.82 -3.99 6.64
C SER A 103 4.23 -5.48 6.61
N ASP A 104 3.74 -6.28 5.66
CA ASP A 104 4.07 -7.70 5.45
C ASP A 104 5.09 -7.93 4.32
N MET A 105 5.63 -6.86 3.74
CA MET A 105 6.57 -6.87 2.61
C MET A 105 8.01 -6.64 3.08
N PHE A 106 8.94 -7.41 2.52
CA PHE A 106 10.37 -7.29 2.78
C PHE A 106 11.12 -6.90 1.50
N PHE A 107 12.04 -5.96 1.65
CA PHE A 107 12.88 -5.40 0.60
C PHE A 107 14.34 -5.71 0.89
N VAL A 108 15.03 -6.34 -0.06
CA VAL A 108 16.44 -6.70 0.14
C VAL A 108 17.31 -5.47 -0.01
N GLU A 109 17.96 -5.07 1.09
CA GLU A 109 19.01 -4.06 1.08
C GLU A 109 20.35 -4.68 0.72
N ASP A 110 20.65 -5.85 1.32
CA ASP A 110 21.87 -6.60 1.05
C ASP A 110 21.66 -8.11 1.19
N GLY A 111 22.39 -8.86 0.36
CA GLY A 111 22.29 -10.32 0.31
C GLY A 111 21.37 -10.86 -0.79
N HIS A 112 21.14 -10.13 -1.88
CA HIS A 112 20.29 -10.57 -3.01
C HIS A 112 20.60 -11.97 -3.50
N HIS A 113 21.89 -12.30 -3.70
CA HIS A 113 22.29 -13.65 -4.11
C HIS A 113 21.96 -14.71 -3.06
N ARG A 114 22.07 -14.39 -1.76
CA ARG A 114 21.72 -15.32 -0.67
C ARG A 114 20.22 -15.60 -0.65
N VAL A 115 19.40 -14.56 -0.80
CA VAL A 115 17.93 -14.69 -0.94
C VAL A 115 17.58 -15.55 -2.16
N ALA A 116 18.20 -15.25 -3.30
CA ALA A 116 17.94 -15.96 -4.54
C ALA A 116 18.36 -17.45 -4.46
N ILE A 117 19.53 -17.74 -3.89
CA ILE A 117 19.99 -19.12 -3.65
C ILE A 117 19.07 -19.84 -2.66
N ALA A 118 18.65 -19.19 -1.58
CA ALA A 118 17.75 -19.77 -0.59
C ALA A 118 16.40 -20.14 -1.23
N ARG A 119 15.83 -19.26 -2.05
CA ARG A 119 14.62 -19.54 -2.84
C ARG A 119 14.84 -20.69 -3.84
N ALA A 120 15.95 -20.69 -4.57
CA ALA A 120 16.28 -21.75 -5.52
C ALA A 120 16.45 -23.13 -4.86
N ARG A 121 16.87 -23.16 -3.60
CA ARG A 121 16.97 -24.38 -2.77
C ARG A 121 15.66 -24.77 -2.08
N GLY A 122 14.57 -24.02 -2.27
CA GLY A 122 13.29 -24.28 -1.64
C GLY A 122 13.25 -23.99 -0.14
N ALA A 123 14.17 -23.16 0.38
CA ALA A 123 14.10 -22.71 1.76
C ALA A 123 12.82 -21.90 1.99
N ARG A 124 12.24 -22.01 3.20
CA ARG A 124 11.03 -21.27 3.59
C ARG A 124 11.36 -19.96 4.29
N THR A 125 12.46 -19.92 5.03
CA THR A 125 12.91 -18.75 5.79
C THR A 125 14.36 -18.41 5.46
N ILE A 126 14.77 -17.20 5.84
CA ILE A 126 16.15 -16.74 5.80
C ILE A 126 16.47 -15.88 7.02
N ARG A 127 17.65 -16.09 7.61
CA ARG A 127 18.16 -15.25 8.70
C ARG A 127 18.43 -13.83 8.20
N ALA A 128 17.76 -12.84 8.78
CA ALA A 128 17.86 -11.44 8.35
C ALA A 128 17.99 -10.49 9.53
N ARG A 129 18.74 -9.39 9.35
CA ARG A 129 18.61 -8.17 10.14
C ARG A 129 17.56 -7.28 9.48
N VAL A 130 16.55 -6.86 10.24
CA VAL A 130 15.39 -6.16 9.68
C VAL A 130 15.28 -4.75 10.22
N ARG A 131 15.12 -3.76 9.33
CA ARG A 131 14.65 -2.41 9.67
C ARG A 131 13.19 -2.28 9.26
N TRP A 132 12.30 -2.01 10.20
CA TRP A 132 10.90 -1.75 9.92
C TRP A 132 10.66 -0.27 9.66
N ILE A 133 9.87 0.04 8.63
CA ILE A 133 9.40 1.39 8.33
C ILE A 133 7.87 1.38 8.37
N SER A 134 7.28 2.28 9.16
CA SER A 134 5.83 2.49 9.15
C SER A 134 5.44 3.47 8.02
N THR A 135 4.24 3.28 7.47
CA THR A 135 3.75 4.05 6.33
C THR A 135 2.32 4.55 6.52
N VAL A 136 2.00 5.64 5.84
CA VAL A 136 0.66 6.25 5.87
C VAL A 136 -0.38 5.41 5.15
N ALA A 137 -0.06 4.72 4.05
CA ALA A 137 -0.93 3.71 3.47
C ALA A 137 -0.41 2.31 3.81
N CYS A 138 -1.30 1.35 4.04
CA CYS A 138 -0.90 -0.02 4.34
C CYS A 138 -0.50 -0.76 3.06
N ALA A 139 0.49 -1.66 3.16
CA ALA A 139 0.91 -2.50 2.05
C ALA A 139 0.57 -3.97 2.34
N LEU A 140 0.28 -4.71 1.28
CA LEU A 140 0.06 -6.16 1.32
C LEU A 140 1.09 -6.83 0.40
N ARG A 141 1.51 -8.06 0.72
CA ARG A 141 2.50 -8.81 -0.09
C ARG A 141 2.13 -9.01 -1.55
N CYS A 142 0.85 -8.93 -1.91
CA CYS A 142 0.37 -9.03 -3.28
C CYS A 142 0.54 -7.72 -4.07
N LEU A 143 0.89 -6.61 -3.43
CA LEU A 143 1.06 -5.31 -4.06
C LEU A 143 2.12 -5.38 -5.16
N THR A 144 1.77 -4.84 -6.31
CA THR A 144 2.60 -4.70 -7.50
C THR A 144 2.86 -3.23 -7.79
N LEU A 145 3.74 -2.95 -8.76
CA LEU A 145 4.00 -1.59 -9.20
C LEU A 145 2.78 -0.91 -9.83
N ALA A 146 1.87 -1.70 -10.44
CA ALA A 146 0.63 -1.19 -11.00
C ALA A 146 -0.35 -0.66 -9.93
N ASP A 147 -0.20 -1.10 -8.68
CA ASP A 147 -1.06 -0.68 -7.57
C ASP A 147 -0.57 0.63 -6.90
N LEU A 148 0.67 1.04 -7.15
CA LEU A 148 1.27 2.23 -6.51
C LEU A 148 0.51 3.55 -6.80
N PRO A 149 -0.07 3.79 -7.98
CA PRO A 149 -0.92 4.96 -8.21
C PRO A 149 -2.14 4.99 -7.27
N SER A 150 -2.83 3.86 -7.08
CA SER A 150 -3.94 3.78 -6.13
C SER A 150 -3.45 3.97 -4.69
N LYS A 151 -2.34 3.34 -4.30
CA LYS A 151 -1.73 3.54 -2.97
C LYS A 151 -1.28 4.97 -2.70
N THR A 152 -0.90 5.71 -3.75
CA THR A 152 -0.61 7.15 -3.65
C THR A 152 -1.87 7.93 -3.32
N ALA A 153 -3.00 7.61 -3.95
CA ALA A 153 -4.29 8.23 -3.66
C ALA A 153 -4.84 7.83 -2.28
N GLU A 154 -4.68 6.56 -1.88
CA GLU A 154 -4.97 6.07 -0.52
C GLU A 154 -4.19 6.87 0.53
N ARG A 155 -2.88 7.05 0.35
CA ARG A 155 -2.07 7.87 1.25
C ARG A 155 -2.63 9.30 1.34
N MET A 156 -2.91 9.93 0.20
CA MET A 156 -3.45 11.30 0.17
C MET A 156 -4.80 11.41 0.90
N PHE A 157 -5.65 10.39 0.77
CA PHE A 157 -6.89 10.27 1.53
C PHE A 157 -6.60 10.15 3.03
N LEU A 158 -5.73 9.24 3.46
CA LEU A 158 -5.42 9.01 4.88
C LEU A 158 -4.68 10.18 5.54
N GLU A 159 -3.98 11.02 4.79
CA GLU A 159 -3.41 12.29 5.28
C GLU A 159 -4.52 13.32 5.60
N ARG A 160 -5.67 13.26 4.92
CA ARG A 160 -6.82 14.15 5.12
C ARG A 160 -7.82 13.58 6.13
N VAL A 161 -8.03 12.27 6.09
CA VAL A 161 -9.00 11.50 6.89
C VAL A 161 -8.24 10.36 7.57
N PRO A 162 -7.52 10.64 8.68
CA PRO A 162 -6.66 9.66 9.36
C PRO A 162 -7.50 8.64 10.14
N LEU A 163 -8.05 7.67 9.42
CA LEU A 163 -8.78 6.55 9.99
C LEU A 163 -7.86 5.70 10.90
N PRO A 164 -8.41 5.03 11.92
CA PRO A 164 -7.62 4.17 12.80
C PRO A 164 -7.09 2.91 12.07
N ASP A 165 -6.03 2.31 12.60
CA ASP A 165 -5.30 1.22 11.94
C ASP A 165 -6.15 -0.03 11.65
N ASP A 166 -7.10 -0.35 12.53
CA ASP A 166 -8.02 -1.49 12.36
C ASP A 166 -8.94 -1.30 11.14
N VAL A 167 -9.34 -0.06 10.84
CA VAL A 167 -10.11 0.29 9.65
C VAL A 167 -9.22 0.29 8.41
N ARG A 168 -8.04 0.92 8.49
CA ARG A 168 -7.09 1.09 7.37
C ARG A 168 -6.74 -0.24 6.69
N LEU A 169 -6.56 -1.31 7.46
CA LEU A 169 -6.21 -2.63 6.95
C LEU A 169 -7.30 -3.25 6.05
N GLY A 170 -8.56 -2.83 6.20
CA GLY A 170 -9.68 -3.30 5.39
C GLY A 170 -9.95 -2.45 4.14
N LEU A 171 -9.29 -1.29 4.01
CA LEU A 171 -9.54 -0.39 2.90
C LEU A 171 -8.76 -0.80 1.66
N TRP A 172 -9.46 -0.85 0.54
CA TRP A 172 -8.83 -1.02 -0.76
C TRP A 172 -9.80 -0.58 -1.85
N LEU A 173 -9.28 0.22 -2.76
CA LEU A 173 -9.96 0.67 -3.96
C LEU A 173 -8.95 0.61 -5.10
N ASP A 174 -9.37 0.13 -6.27
CA ASP A 174 -8.47 0.01 -7.40
C ASP A 174 -8.30 1.36 -8.14
N ASP A 175 -9.37 2.17 -8.19
CA ASP A 175 -9.36 3.46 -8.87
C ASP A 175 -8.89 4.59 -7.94
N PRO A 176 -7.78 5.29 -8.28
CA PRO A 176 -7.35 6.47 -7.56
C PRO A 176 -8.46 7.52 -7.35
N ALA A 177 -9.39 7.66 -8.29
CA ALA A 177 -10.48 8.63 -8.22
C ALA A 177 -11.40 8.40 -7.00
N ASP A 178 -11.62 7.14 -6.64
CA ASP A 178 -12.57 6.78 -5.59
C ASP A 178 -12.06 7.15 -4.20
N TRP A 179 -10.74 7.09 -3.98
CA TRP A 179 -10.12 7.63 -2.75
C TRP A 179 -10.38 9.12 -2.56
N PHE A 180 -10.38 9.90 -3.65
CA PHE A 180 -10.68 11.32 -3.58
C PHE A 180 -12.17 11.58 -3.36
N ARG A 181 -13.06 10.76 -3.95
CA ARG A 181 -14.51 10.83 -3.65
C ARG A 181 -14.78 10.56 -2.17
N LEU A 182 -14.07 9.62 -1.55
CA LEU A 182 -14.16 9.39 -0.11
C LEU A 182 -13.68 10.59 0.71
N ALA A 183 -12.55 11.20 0.32
CA ALA A 183 -12.04 12.39 0.98
C ALA A 183 -13.07 13.52 0.95
N ASP A 184 -13.64 13.78 -0.22
CA ASP A 184 -14.66 14.81 -0.42
C ASP A 184 -15.93 14.50 0.39
N SER A 185 -16.34 13.23 0.46
CA SER A 185 -17.49 12.81 1.26
C SER A 185 -17.27 13.07 2.76
N ALA A 186 -16.13 12.64 3.30
CA ALA A 186 -15.80 12.83 4.70
C ALA A 186 -15.76 14.31 5.08
N GLU A 187 -15.11 15.14 4.25
CA GLU A 187 -15.01 16.58 4.48
C GLU A 187 -16.35 17.29 4.32
N ALA A 188 -17.15 16.94 3.33
CA ALA A 188 -18.50 17.47 3.15
C ALA A 188 -19.41 17.10 4.33
N TRP A 189 -19.30 15.88 4.84
CA TRP A 189 -20.00 15.44 6.04
C TRP A 189 -19.59 16.24 7.28
N GLY A 190 -18.29 16.43 7.49
CA GLY A 190 -17.76 17.28 8.57
C GLY A 190 -18.25 18.72 8.48
N PHE A 191 -18.29 19.28 7.28
CA PHE A 191 -18.83 20.61 7.02
C PHE A 191 -20.32 20.71 7.36
N ARG A 192 -21.14 19.72 6.96
CA ARG A 192 -22.58 19.67 7.33
C ARG A 192 -22.77 19.63 8.84
N ARG A 193 -21.94 18.87 9.57
CA ARG A 193 -21.97 18.83 11.05
C ARG A 193 -21.63 20.18 11.67
N MET A 194 -20.63 20.86 11.13
CA MET A 194 -20.26 22.21 11.58
C MET A 194 -21.43 23.18 11.41
N LEU A 195 -22.11 23.17 10.25
CA LEU A 195 -23.31 23.98 10.01
C LEU A 195 -24.46 23.65 10.97
N ALA A 196 -24.57 22.40 11.41
CA ALA A 196 -25.55 21.95 12.40
C ALA A 196 -25.14 22.23 13.86
N GLY A 197 -24.08 23.00 14.11
CA GLY A 197 -23.63 23.34 15.46
C GLY A 197 -22.91 22.21 16.20
N ARG A 198 -22.49 21.15 15.50
CA ARG A 198 -21.69 20.03 16.03
C ARG A 198 -20.27 20.05 15.44
N PRO A 199 -19.44 21.05 15.77
CA PRO A 199 -18.12 21.21 15.16
C PRO A 199 -17.20 20.04 15.49
N VAL A 200 -16.37 19.68 14.51
CA VAL A 200 -15.29 18.70 14.65
C VAL A 200 -13.99 19.45 14.90
N ARG A 201 -13.18 19.01 15.87
CA ARG A 201 -12.01 19.77 16.35
C ARG A 201 -10.69 19.35 15.71
N SER A 202 -10.62 18.14 15.14
CA SER A 202 -9.42 17.63 14.47
C SER A 202 -9.76 16.70 13.31
N ARG A 203 -8.75 16.33 12.51
CA ARG A 203 -8.93 15.36 11.41
C ARG A 203 -9.22 13.95 11.92
N GLU A 204 -8.65 13.59 13.06
CA GLU A 204 -8.87 12.31 13.74
C GLU A 204 -10.31 12.21 14.23
N GLU A 205 -10.83 13.26 14.86
CA GLU A 205 -12.24 13.32 15.27
C GLU A 205 -13.17 13.27 14.04
N LEU A 206 -12.79 13.92 12.93
CA LEU A 206 -13.54 13.85 11.68
C LEU A 206 -13.60 12.44 11.15
N ALA A 207 -12.44 11.78 11.05
CA ALA A 207 -12.30 10.45 10.48
C ALA A 207 -13.08 9.41 11.30
N ASP A 208 -12.91 9.42 12.63
CA ASP A 208 -13.60 8.52 13.55
C ASP A 208 -15.11 8.72 13.48
N ALA A 209 -15.58 9.97 13.64
CA ALA A 209 -17.00 10.26 13.66
C ALA A 209 -17.66 9.99 12.29
N TRP A 210 -17.00 10.33 11.18
CA TRP A 210 -17.52 10.04 9.84
C TRP A 210 -17.63 8.52 9.60
N TRP A 211 -16.61 7.76 10.01
CA TRP A 211 -16.64 6.31 9.87
C TRP A 211 -17.80 5.68 10.67
N HIS A 212 -17.98 6.10 11.92
CA HIS A 212 -18.96 5.51 12.83
C HIS A 212 -20.39 6.03 12.64
N GLU A 213 -20.57 7.30 12.29
CA GLU A 213 -21.89 7.93 12.20
C GLU A 213 -22.43 8.02 10.76
N GLU A 214 -21.59 7.87 9.72
CA GLU A 214 -22.02 7.91 8.31
C GLU A 214 -21.75 6.58 7.60
N VAL A 215 -20.49 6.13 7.58
CA VAL A 215 -20.08 4.98 6.75
C VAL A 215 -20.70 3.69 7.26
N ARG A 216 -20.45 3.34 8.52
CA ARG A 216 -20.94 2.09 9.12
C ARG A 216 -22.46 1.92 9.06
N PRO A 217 -23.29 2.94 9.37
CA PRO A 217 -24.74 2.83 9.24
C PRO A 217 -25.19 2.51 7.80
N VAL A 218 -24.54 3.09 6.78
CA VAL A 218 -24.84 2.75 5.38
C VAL A 218 -24.51 1.29 5.08
N LEU A 219 -23.38 0.78 5.56
CA LEU A 219 -22.99 -0.63 5.37
C LEU A 219 -23.98 -1.59 6.05
N GLU A 220 -24.39 -1.26 7.27
CA GLU A 220 -25.38 -2.02 8.04
C GLU A 220 -26.73 -2.04 7.30
N GLN A 221 -27.20 -0.89 6.81
CA GLN A 221 -28.43 -0.78 6.04
C GLN A 221 -28.40 -1.61 4.73
N VAL A 222 -27.28 -1.63 4.01
CA VAL A 222 -27.11 -2.45 2.79
C VAL A 222 -27.21 -3.94 3.12
N ARG A 223 -26.54 -4.37 4.21
CA ARG A 223 -26.57 -5.77 4.68
C ARG A 223 -27.99 -6.19 5.11
N GLU A 224 -28.70 -5.36 5.86
CA GLU A 224 -30.07 -5.63 6.32
C GLU A 224 -31.07 -5.74 5.16
N ARG A 225 -30.90 -4.94 4.10
CA ARG A 225 -31.77 -4.96 2.92
C ARG A 225 -31.50 -6.12 1.96
N GLY A 226 -30.49 -6.96 2.25
CA GLY A 226 -30.12 -8.08 1.40
C GLY A 226 -29.64 -7.65 0.00
N LEU A 227 -29.20 -6.40 -0.15
CA LEU A 227 -28.57 -5.92 -1.38
C LEU A 227 -27.25 -6.67 -1.56
N CYS A 228 -26.82 -6.91 -2.81
CA CYS A 228 -25.54 -7.56 -3.07
C CYS A 228 -24.42 -6.51 -2.90
N PRO A 229 -23.67 -6.50 -1.78
CA PRO A 229 -22.61 -5.53 -1.63
C PRO A 229 -21.41 -5.94 -2.51
N PRO A 230 -20.62 -4.99 -3.00
CA PRO A 230 -19.24 -5.24 -3.40
C PRO A 230 -18.47 -6.04 -2.34
N PRO A 231 -17.38 -6.73 -2.72
CA PRO A 231 -16.61 -7.57 -1.80
C PRO A 231 -16.00 -6.81 -0.63
N ARG A 232 -15.83 -5.48 -0.75
CA ARG A 232 -15.24 -4.64 0.29
C ARG A 232 -16.24 -3.62 0.82
N ASP A 233 -16.20 -3.40 2.13
CA ASP A 233 -17.08 -2.45 2.82
C ASP A 233 -16.97 -1.04 2.22
N ILE A 234 -15.75 -0.56 1.95
CA ILE A 234 -15.57 0.79 1.43
C ILE A 234 -16.15 0.99 0.02
N GLU A 235 -16.09 -0.03 -0.84
CA GLU A 235 -16.73 -0.01 -2.18
C GLU A 235 -18.25 0.02 -2.06
N THR A 236 -18.79 -0.65 -1.05
CA THR A 236 -20.23 -0.60 -0.73
C THR A 236 -20.65 0.82 -0.35
N TYR A 237 -19.88 1.49 0.51
CA TYR A 237 -20.16 2.88 0.86
C TYR A 237 -20.05 3.83 -0.34
N LEU A 238 -19.09 3.62 -1.24
CA LEU A 238 -19.02 4.40 -2.49
C LEU A 238 -20.28 4.23 -3.34
N SER A 239 -20.75 2.99 -3.49
CA SER A 239 -21.87 2.65 -4.39
C SER A 239 -23.23 3.08 -3.83
N TYR A 240 -23.43 2.99 -2.52
CA TYR A 240 -24.75 3.23 -1.89
C TYR A 240 -24.77 4.49 -1.01
N GLY A 241 -23.62 4.92 -0.50
CA GLY A 241 -23.52 6.09 0.38
C GLY A 241 -23.33 7.40 -0.39
N LEU A 242 -22.60 7.39 -1.52
CA LEU A 242 -22.33 8.62 -2.28
C LEU A 242 -23.40 8.92 -3.34
N ASP A 243 -23.98 7.89 -3.95
CA ASP A 243 -24.95 8.06 -5.04
C ASP A 243 -26.36 8.45 -4.55
N HIS A 244 -26.56 8.59 -3.23
CA HIS A 244 -27.79 9.08 -2.60
C HIS A 244 -27.67 10.48 -1.99
N VAL A 245 -26.57 11.20 -2.24
CA VAL A 245 -26.31 12.57 -1.74
C VAL A 245 -26.55 13.63 -2.83
N VAL A 246 -27.29 13.31 -3.90
CA VAL A 246 -27.75 14.30 -4.90
C VAL A 246 -29.18 14.75 -4.60
#